data_AF-A0A7V6X4D6-F1
#
_entry.id   AF-A0A7V6X4D6-F1
#
_cell.length_a   1.000
_cell.length_b   1.000
_cell.length_c   1.000
_cell.angle_alpha   90.00
_cell.angle_beta   90.00
_cell.angle_gamma   90.00
#
_symmetry.space_group_name_H-M   'P 1'
#
loop_
_entity.id
_entity.type
_entity.pdbx_description
1 polymer ?
#
loop_
_entity_poly.entity_id
_entity_poly.type
_entity_poly.pdbx_seq_one_letter_code
_entity_poly.pdbx_strand_id
1 'polypeptide(L)'
;DQAFQEKVFTLIGLKKRPRTEMLRFRIFYELVKALDVEIASDEDCEQLLNEFTDKCTYCKKNNLILGTAKEIGLLRGRKTPTGLVLAIDQPVTKAELAVLALRYLKIIEEG
;
A
#
# COMPACT_ATOMS: atom_id res chain seq x y z
N ASP A 1 9.94 14.21 11.99
CA ASP A 1 9.34 13.09 11.23
C ASP A 1 8.09 13.49 10.46
N GLN A 2 7.09 14.03 11.16
CA GLN A 2 5.82 14.48 10.60
C GLN A 2 5.92 15.43 9.40
N ALA A 3 6.80 16.44 9.42
CA ALA A 3 6.99 17.37 8.32
C ALA A 3 7.39 16.69 6.99
N PHE A 4 8.12 15.57 7.03
CA PHE A 4 8.44 14.80 5.83
C PHE A 4 7.19 14.08 5.30
N GLN A 5 6.42 13.46 6.19
CA GLN A 5 5.19 12.76 5.83
C GLN A 5 4.16 13.73 5.22
N GLU A 6 4.01 14.92 5.79
CA GLU A 6 3.12 15.97 5.27
C GLU A 6 3.54 16.44 3.88
N LYS A 7 4.85 16.60 3.64
CA LYS A 7 5.37 16.93 2.31
C LYS A 7 5.07 15.83 1.30
N VAL A 8 5.31 14.56 1.66
CA VAL A 8 5.01 13.43 0.77
C VAL A 8 3.51 13.39 0.47
N PHE A 9 2.65 13.47 1.48
CA PHE A 9 1.19 13.43 1.33
C PHE A 9 0.68 14.56 0.44
N THR A 10 1.21 15.76 0.61
CA THR A 10 0.91 16.91 -0.25
C THR A 10 1.28 16.61 -1.70
N LEU A 11 2.47 16.03 -1.93
CA LEU A 11 2.99 15.72 -3.25
C LEU A 11 2.16 14.65 -3.99
N ILE A 12 1.61 13.68 -3.26
CA ILE A 12 0.72 12.64 -3.81
C ILE A 12 -0.77 13.00 -3.70
N GLY A 13 -1.11 14.24 -3.33
CA GLY A 13 -2.50 14.72 -3.26
C GLY A 13 -3.37 14.10 -2.16
N LEU A 14 -2.79 13.42 -1.17
CA LEU A 14 -3.54 12.85 -0.06
C LEU A 14 -4.01 13.95 0.91
N LYS A 15 -5.33 14.19 0.94
CA LYS A 15 -5.96 15.23 1.78
C LYS A 15 -5.94 14.95 3.29
N LYS A 16 -5.58 13.74 3.72
CA LYS A 16 -5.53 13.37 5.15
C LYS A 16 -4.24 13.83 5.80
N ARG A 17 -4.31 14.26 7.06
CA ARG A 17 -3.09 14.51 7.85
C ARG A 17 -2.43 13.18 8.24
N PRO A 18 -1.09 13.08 8.16
CA PRO A 18 -0.37 11.91 8.66
C PRO A 18 -0.57 11.78 10.17
N ARG A 19 -0.70 10.53 10.64
CA ARG A 19 -0.82 10.19 12.07
C ARG A 19 0.55 9.82 12.62
N THR A 20 0.74 9.92 13.94
CA THR A 20 1.99 9.58 14.63
C THR A 20 2.51 8.18 14.25
N GLU A 21 1.61 7.20 14.12
CA GLU A 21 1.91 5.86 13.62
C GLU A 21 1.12 5.57 12.35
N MET A 22 1.75 5.81 11.20
CA MET A 22 1.19 5.45 9.90
C MET A 22 1.50 3.99 9.57
N LEU A 23 0.57 3.12 9.91
CA LEU A 23 0.62 1.73 9.51
C LEU A 23 0.64 1.62 7.99
N ARG A 24 1.44 0.68 7.48
CA ARG A 24 1.62 0.44 6.05
C ARG A 24 0.29 0.19 5.32
N PHE A 25 -0.63 -0.56 5.94
CA PHE A 25 -1.98 -0.75 5.38
C PHE A 25 -2.72 0.55 5.09
N ARG A 26 -2.66 1.52 6.02
CA ARG A 26 -3.39 2.79 5.88
C ARG A 26 -2.89 3.58 4.68
N ILE A 27 -1.59 3.53 4.38
CA ILE A 27 -1.04 4.17 3.20
C ILE A 27 -1.61 3.54 1.94
N PHE A 28 -1.58 2.21 1.80
CA PHE A 28 -2.17 1.54 0.65
C PHE A 28 -3.66 1.84 0.49
N TYR A 29 -4.42 1.83 1.59
CA TYR A 29 -5.84 2.18 1.58
C TYR A 29 -6.10 3.57 0.99
N GLU A 30 -5.39 4.60 1.46
CA GLU A 30 -5.60 5.96 0.97
C GLU A 30 -5.14 6.12 -0.48
N LEU A 31 -4.03 5.47 -0.87
CA LEU A 31 -3.51 5.54 -2.23
C LEU A 31 -4.43 4.87 -3.24
N VAL A 32 -4.86 3.63 -2.98
CA VAL A 32 -5.80 2.91 -3.87
C VAL A 32 -7.10 3.70 -4.01
N LYS A 33 -7.64 4.20 -2.90
CA LYS A 33 -8.84 5.03 -2.91
C LYS A 33 -8.66 6.33 -3.71
N ALA A 34 -7.46 6.90 -3.73
CA ALA A 34 -7.17 8.12 -4.47
C ALA A 34 -6.99 7.90 -5.98
N LEU A 35 -6.68 6.68 -6.43
CA LEU A 35 -6.53 6.36 -7.87
C LEU A 35 -7.86 6.13 -8.59
N ASP A 36 -8.98 5.98 -7.86
CA ASP A 36 -10.30 5.66 -8.43
C ASP A 36 -10.29 4.45 -9.39
N VAL A 37 -9.46 3.44 -9.06
CA VAL A 37 -9.32 2.20 -9.84
C VAL A 37 -10.44 1.22 -9.50
N GLU A 38 -10.79 0.38 -10.47
CA GLU A 38 -11.68 -0.77 -10.23
C GLU A 38 -11.04 -1.70 -9.19
N ILE A 39 -11.83 -2.10 -8.20
CA ILE A 39 -11.38 -3.00 -7.14
C ILE A 39 -11.37 -4.42 -7.71
N ALA A 40 -10.23 -5.10 -7.60
CA ALA A 40 -10.07 -6.47 -8.06
C ALA A 40 -11.04 -7.42 -7.34
N SER A 41 -11.36 -8.55 -7.96
CA SER A 41 -12.24 -9.54 -7.35
C SER A 41 -11.62 -10.16 -6.08
N ASP A 42 -12.46 -10.73 -5.22
CA ASP A 42 -12.00 -11.46 -4.02
C ASP A 42 -11.04 -12.61 -4.40
N GLU A 43 -11.33 -13.32 -5.50
CA GLU A 43 -10.53 -14.45 -5.97
C GLU A 43 -9.17 -13.99 -6.51
N ASP A 44 -9.14 -12.93 -7.33
CA ASP A 44 -7.89 -12.36 -7.85
C ASP A 44 -7.02 -11.83 -6.72
N CYS A 45 -7.62 -11.11 -5.76
CA CYS A 45 -6.91 -10.62 -4.59
C CYS A 45 -6.31 -11.77 -3.78
N GLU A 46 -7.03 -12.87 -3.60
CA GLU A 46 -6.53 -14.03 -2.88
C GLU A 46 -5.35 -14.68 -3.62
N GLN A 47 -5.45 -14.88 -4.93
CA GLN A 47 -4.37 -15.42 -5.74
C GLN A 47 -3.11 -14.54 -5.69
N LEU A 48 -3.28 -13.23 -5.88
CA LEU A 48 -2.19 -12.25 -5.85
C LEU A 48 -1.49 -12.18 -4.48
N LEU A 49 -2.24 -12.37 -3.39
CA LEU A 49 -1.69 -12.26 -2.04
C LEU A 49 -1.12 -13.58 -1.49
N ASN A 50 -1.29 -14.71 -2.17
CA ASN A 50 -0.77 -16.02 -1.74
C ASN A 50 0.76 -16.10 -1.72
N GLU A 51 1.47 -15.21 -2.42
CA GLU A 51 2.94 -15.14 -2.36
C GLU A 51 3.47 -14.60 -1.01
N PHE A 52 2.63 -13.92 -0.23
CA PHE A 52 3.04 -13.29 1.02
C PHE A 52 2.81 -14.22 2.21
N THR A 53 3.87 -14.48 2.97
CA THR A 53 3.84 -15.45 4.08
C THR A 53 3.02 -14.97 5.27
N ASP A 54 2.79 -13.67 5.39
CA ASP A 54 2.03 -13.02 6.46
C ASP A 54 0.64 -12.52 6.01
N LYS A 55 0.11 -13.05 4.88
CA LYS A 55 -1.25 -12.68 4.45
C LYS A 55 -2.26 -13.01 5.56
N CYS A 56 -3.17 -12.08 5.83
CA CYS A 56 -4.28 -12.34 6.76
C CYS A 56 -5.41 -13.07 6.02
N THR A 57 -5.67 -14.34 6.35
CA THR A 57 -6.74 -15.14 5.70
C THR A 57 -8.16 -14.67 6.04
N TYR A 58 -8.34 -13.98 7.16
CA TYR A 58 -9.66 -13.53 7.63
C TYR A 58 -9.98 -12.07 7.30
N CYS A 59 -9.00 -11.29 6.83
CA CYS A 59 -9.11 -9.85 6.65
C CYS A 59 -9.62 -9.46 5.25
N LYS A 60 -10.76 -10.02 4.80
CA LYS A 60 -11.26 -9.88 3.42
C LYS A 60 -11.22 -8.45 2.87
N LYS A 61 -11.78 -7.48 3.60
CA LYS A 61 -11.80 -6.06 3.18
C LYS A 61 -10.42 -5.44 3.02
N ASN A 62 -9.46 -5.84 3.84
CA ASN A 62 -8.08 -5.35 3.73
C ASN A 62 -7.39 -6.02 2.54
N ASN A 63 -7.66 -7.31 2.32
CA ASN A 63 -7.10 -8.07 1.22
C ASN A 63 -7.58 -7.54 -0.14
N LEU A 64 -8.83 -7.06 -0.25
CA LEU A 64 -9.30 -6.40 -1.46
C LEU A 64 -8.42 -5.19 -1.84
N ILE A 65 -8.14 -4.34 -0.85
CA ILE A 65 -7.29 -3.15 -1.04
C ILE A 65 -5.84 -3.55 -1.35
N LEU A 66 -5.31 -4.54 -0.64
CA LEU A 66 -3.92 -4.99 -0.82
C LEU A 66 -3.73 -5.73 -2.16
N GLY A 67 -4.71 -6.54 -2.56
CA GLY A 67 -4.73 -7.24 -3.84
C GLY A 67 -4.84 -6.25 -5.00
N THR A 68 -5.77 -5.29 -4.92
CA THR A 68 -5.85 -4.19 -5.90
C THR A 68 -4.53 -3.39 -5.95
N ALA A 69 -3.94 -3.08 -4.79
CA ALA A 69 -2.63 -2.41 -4.74
C ALA A 69 -1.51 -3.25 -5.37
N LYS A 70 -1.59 -4.60 -5.27
CA LYS A 70 -0.63 -5.51 -5.89
C LYS A 70 -0.81 -5.56 -7.41
N GLU A 71 -2.05 -5.66 -7.86
CA GLU A 71 -2.44 -5.71 -9.26
C GLU A 71 -1.94 -4.48 -10.03
N ILE A 72 -2.19 -3.29 -9.50
CA ILE A 72 -1.74 -2.02 -10.10
C ILE A 72 -0.24 -1.73 -9.87
N GLY A 73 0.51 -2.67 -9.29
CA GLY A 73 1.96 -2.57 -9.13
C GLY A 73 2.46 -1.67 -7.98
N LEU A 74 1.56 -1.15 -7.14
CA LEU A 74 1.89 -0.31 -5.99
C LEU A 74 2.55 -1.13 -4.86
N LEU A 75 1.98 -2.30 -4.55
CA LEU A 75 2.45 -3.23 -3.51
C LEU A 75 3.47 -4.23 -4.07
N ARG A 76 4.64 -4.34 -3.42
CA ARG A 76 5.68 -5.33 -3.75
C ARG A 76 6.15 -6.20 -2.58
N GLY A 77 5.70 -5.89 -1.36
CA GLY A 77 6.18 -6.49 -0.11
C GLY A 77 7.67 -6.25 0.18
N ARG A 78 8.14 -6.94 1.22
CA ARG A 78 9.52 -6.91 1.72
C ARG A 78 10.06 -8.34 1.73
N LYS A 79 11.26 -8.54 1.18
CA LYS A 79 11.94 -9.83 1.26
C LYS A 79 12.56 -10.01 2.65
N THR A 80 12.26 -11.13 3.28
CA THR A 80 12.82 -11.57 4.56
C THR A 80 13.46 -12.96 4.38
N PRO A 81 14.22 -13.47 5.38
CA PRO A 81 14.72 -14.84 5.32
C PRO A 81 13.62 -15.91 5.23
N THR A 82 12.42 -15.61 5.73
CA THR A 82 11.28 -16.53 5.76
C THR A 82 10.39 -16.45 4.52
N GLY A 83 10.59 -15.44 3.66
CA GLY A 83 9.81 -15.27 2.43
C GLY A 83 9.51 -13.81 2.12
N LEU A 84 8.47 -13.59 1.31
CA LEU A 84 7.97 -12.24 1.02
C LEU A 84 6.88 -11.89 2.04
N VAL A 85 6.97 -10.70 2.65
CA VAL A 85 5.99 -10.25 3.66
C VAL A 85 5.37 -8.90 3.28
N LEU A 86 4.15 -8.67 3.74
CA LEU A 86 3.44 -7.41 3.62
C LEU A 86 3.79 -6.45 4.76
N ALA A 87 3.91 -6.95 5.99
CA ALA A 87 4.10 -6.21 7.23
C ALA A 87 3.04 -5.09 7.41
N ILE A 88 1.76 -5.40 7.18
CA ILE A 88 0.68 -4.39 7.08
C ILE A 88 0.40 -3.61 8.38
N ASP A 89 0.69 -4.24 9.51
CA ASP A 89 0.52 -3.76 10.88
C ASP A 89 1.72 -2.93 11.37
N GLN A 90 2.82 -2.92 10.62
CA GLN A 90 4.02 -2.17 10.96
C GLN A 90 3.95 -0.73 10.43
N PRO A 91 4.51 0.26 11.15
CA PRO A 91 4.68 1.60 10.63
C PRO A 91 5.51 1.63 9.34
N VAL A 92 5.16 2.54 8.43
CA VAL A 92 5.98 2.83 7.25
C VAL A 92 7.20 3.66 7.65
N THR A 93 8.39 3.30 7.16
CA THR A 93 9.58 4.13 7.30
C THR A 93 9.56 5.31 6.31
N LYS A 94 10.39 6.34 6.52
CA LYS A 94 10.51 7.47 5.58
C LYS A 94 10.89 7.02 4.17
N ALA A 95 11.85 6.11 4.08
CA ALA A 95 12.35 5.61 2.80
C ALA A 95 11.24 4.86 2.04
N GLU A 96 10.51 4.00 2.75
CA GLU A 96 9.37 3.29 2.15
C GLU A 96 8.27 4.24 1.70
N LEU A 97 7.97 5.26 2.50
CA LEU A 97 6.98 6.27 2.13
C LEU A 97 7.38 7.05 0.86
N ALA A 98 8.65 7.42 0.73
CA ALA A 98 9.17 8.06 -0.47
C ALA A 98 9.07 7.16 -1.71
N VAL A 99 9.48 5.90 -1.58
CA VAL A 99 9.41 4.91 -2.66
C VAL A 99 7.96 4.63 -3.08
N LEU A 100 7.05 4.52 -2.11
CA LEU A 100 5.62 4.35 -2.38
C LEU A 100 5.04 5.56 -3.12
N ALA A 101 5.42 6.78 -2.72
CA ALA A 101 4.98 7.99 -3.40
C ALA A 101 5.45 8.04 -4.86
N LEU A 102 6.71 7.69 -5.14
CA LEU A 102 7.23 7.63 -6.51
C LEU A 102 6.48 6.60 -7.36
N ARG A 103 6.17 5.41 -6.80
CA ARG A 103 5.38 4.40 -7.51
C ARG A 103 3.97 4.89 -7.83
N TYR A 104 3.33 5.52 -6.85
CA TYR A 104 2.00 6.08 -7.01
C TYR A 104 1.95 7.13 -8.13
N LEU A 105 2.90 8.08 -8.14
CA LEU A 105 2.98 9.09 -9.21
C LEU A 105 3.22 8.46 -10.57
N LYS A 106 4.06 7.43 -10.64
CA LYS A 106 4.30 6.70 -11.87
C LYS A 106 3.02 6.04 -12.41
N ILE A 107 2.21 5.43 -11.53
CA ILE A 107 0.92 4.83 -11.92
C ILE A 107 -0.03 5.91 -12.48
N ILE A 108 -0.05 7.10 -11.88
CA ILE A 108 -0.84 8.24 -12.37
C ILE A 108 -0.35 8.74 -13.73
N GLU A 109 0.96 8.73 -13.98
CA GLU A 109 1.53 9.18 -15.26
C GLU A 109 1.25 8.19 -16.40
N GLU A 110 1.16 6.89 -16.09
CA GLU A 110 0.93 5.82 -17.07
C GLU A 110 -0.56 5.56 -17.38
N GLY A 111 -1.49 6.03 -16.54
CA GLY A 111 -2.94 5.81 -16.66
C GLY A 111 -3.70 7.05 -17.12
#